data_AF-A0A819UP30-F1
#
_entry.id   AF-A0A819UP30-F1
#
_cell.length_a   1.000
_cell.length_b   1.000
_cell.length_c   1.000
_cell.angle_alpha   90.00
_cell.angle_beta   90.00
_cell.angle_gamma   90.00
#
_symmetry.space_group_name_H-M   'P 1'
#
loop_
_entity.id
_entity.type
_entity.pdbx_description
1 polymer ?
#
loop_
_entity_poly.entity_id
_entity_poly.type
_entity_poly.pdbx_seq_one_letter_code
_entity_poly.pdbx_strand_id
1 'polypeptide(L)'
;MFEKIEKNYINKGLPHFDGIDNIKRFFTKATEERDPIWIIKAYTGETDFYKVLNTDIARGASQYQNERRYIIALLWHHPKLDYISFIGASCRVMQINPDDLQKYQQNCSLMTKSFLSSSIDQKLAELFLARKESSQE
;
A
#
# COMPACT_ATOMS: atom_id res chain seq x y z
N MET A 1 -11.90 -7.36 -13.61
CA MET A 1 -11.05 -6.17 -13.33
C MET A 1 -9.74 -6.58 -12.67
N PHE A 2 -9.78 -7.39 -11.60
CA PHE A 2 -8.58 -7.96 -10.95
C PHE A 2 -7.62 -8.63 -11.93
N GLU A 3 -8.12 -9.51 -12.80
CA GLU A 3 -7.34 -10.17 -13.86
C GLU A 3 -6.55 -9.19 -14.76
N LYS A 4 -7.14 -8.02 -15.08
CA LYS A 4 -6.44 -7.00 -15.91
C LYS A 4 -5.28 -6.38 -15.15
N ILE A 5 -5.46 -6.11 -13.85
CA ILE A 5 -4.40 -5.59 -12.98
C ILE A 5 -3.29 -6.62 -12.83
N GLU A 6 -3.65 -7.88 -12.59
CA GLU A 6 -2.70 -8.99 -12.49
C GLU A 6 -1.88 -9.14 -13.78
N LYS A 7 -2.54 -9.25 -14.93
CA LYS A 7 -1.88 -9.47 -16.23
C LYS A 7 -1.01 -8.30 -16.66
N ASN A 8 -1.43 -7.06 -16.41
CA ASN A 8 -0.72 -5.89 -16.90
C ASN A 8 0.27 -5.34 -15.87
N TYR A 9 -0.19 -5.03 -14.68
CA TYR A 9 0.67 -4.36 -13.70
C TYR A 9 1.52 -5.36 -12.93
N ILE A 10 0.93 -6.43 -12.39
CA ILE A 10 1.69 -7.38 -11.57
C ILE A 10 2.68 -8.18 -12.45
N ASN A 11 2.19 -8.85 -13.50
CA ASN A 11 3.04 -9.74 -14.30
C ASN A 11 4.06 -9.02 -15.20
N LYS A 12 3.71 -7.86 -15.77
CA LYS A 12 4.61 -7.12 -16.67
C LYS A 12 5.30 -5.93 -16.02
N GLY A 13 4.71 -5.34 -14.99
CA GLY A 13 5.25 -4.17 -14.30
C GLY A 13 6.21 -4.51 -13.18
N LEU A 14 6.12 -5.72 -12.59
CA LEU A 14 6.91 -6.13 -11.43
C LEU A 14 7.75 -7.40 -11.60
N PRO A 15 8.29 -7.74 -12.80
CA PRO A 15 8.83 -9.09 -13.08
C PRO A 15 10.03 -9.51 -12.21
N HIS A 16 10.70 -8.57 -11.55
CA HIS A 16 11.87 -8.82 -10.69
C HIS A 16 11.62 -8.50 -9.21
N PHE A 17 10.34 -8.39 -8.80
CA PHE A 17 10.02 -8.13 -7.40
C PHE A 17 10.02 -9.42 -6.58
N ASP A 18 10.87 -9.47 -5.55
CA ASP A 18 10.91 -10.59 -4.61
C ASP A 18 9.58 -10.72 -3.87
N GLY A 19 8.94 -11.88 -3.97
CA GLY A 19 7.59 -12.12 -3.41
C GLY A 19 6.43 -11.88 -4.40
N ILE A 20 6.72 -11.67 -5.68
CA ILE A 20 5.68 -11.53 -6.73
C ILE A 20 4.69 -12.70 -6.75
N ASP A 21 5.11 -13.92 -6.44
CA ASP A 21 4.23 -15.08 -6.48
C ASP A 21 3.15 -15.04 -5.38
N ASN A 22 3.47 -14.47 -4.21
CA ASN A 22 2.47 -14.22 -3.18
C ASN A 22 1.47 -13.15 -3.62
N ILE A 23 1.95 -12.09 -4.29
CA ILE A 23 1.08 -11.05 -4.86
C ILE A 23 0.14 -11.68 -5.90
N LYS A 24 0.67 -12.44 -6.86
CA LYS A 24 -0.13 -13.13 -7.88
C LYS A 24 -1.18 -14.03 -7.23
N ARG A 25 -0.79 -14.86 -6.26
CA ARG A 25 -1.72 -15.74 -5.53
C ARG A 25 -2.90 -14.97 -4.93
N PHE A 26 -2.65 -13.80 -4.34
CA PHE A 26 -3.73 -12.97 -3.79
C PHE A 26 -4.60 -12.35 -4.89
N PHE A 27 -4.04 -11.91 -6.00
CA PHE A 27 -4.81 -11.41 -7.14
C PHE A 27 -5.65 -12.50 -7.82
N THR A 28 -5.13 -13.73 -7.91
CA THR A 28 -5.88 -14.90 -8.38
C THR A 28 -7.07 -15.17 -7.46
N LYS A 29 -6.86 -15.23 -6.14
CA LYS A 29 -7.95 -15.40 -5.16
C LYS A 29 -8.98 -14.28 -5.21
N ALA A 30 -8.54 -13.02 -5.39
CA ALA A 30 -9.45 -11.89 -5.56
C ALA A 30 -10.38 -12.10 -6.78
N THR A 31 -9.87 -12.69 -7.84
CA THR A 31 -10.62 -13.00 -9.07
C THR A 31 -11.57 -14.17 -8.87
N GLU A 32 -11.08 -15.28 -8.32
CA GLU A 32 -11.85 -16.51 -8.10
C GLU A 32 -12.99 -16.30 -7.10
N GLU A 33 -12.70 -15.67 -5.97
CA GLU A 33 -13.66 -15.46 -4.88
C GLU A 33 -14.47 -14.17 -5.05
N ARG A 34 -14.10 -13.32 -6.02
CA ARG A 34 -14.69 -11.99 -6.25
C ARG A 34 -14.72 -11.16 -4.96
N ASP A 35 -13.60 -11.18 -4.25
CA ASP A 35 -13.45 -10.54 -2.94
C ASP A 35 -12.24 -9.59 -2.92
N PRO A 36 -12.46 -8.26 -2.74
CA PRO A 36 -11.37 -7.29 -2.66
C PRO A 36 -10.49 -7.45 -1.42
N ILE A 37 -10.90 -8.21 -0.40
CA ILE A 37 -10.08 -8.42 0.80
C ILE A 37 -8.72 -9.04 0.48
N TRP A 38 -8.65 -9.84 -0.60
CA TRP A 38 -7.40 -10.41 -1.07
C TRP A 38 -6.45 -9.34 -1.62
N ILE A 39 -6.96 -8.25 -2.19
CA ILE A 39 -6.13 -7.11 -2.62
C ILE A 39 -5.58 -6.35 -1.40
N ILE A 40 -6.35 -6.25 -0.32
CA ILE A 40 -5.86 -5.71 0.96
C ILE A 40 -4.71 -6.57 1.47
N LYS A 41 -4.88 -7.89 1.53
CA LYS A 41 -3.81 -8.83 1.94
C LYS A 41 -2.58 -8.77 1.04
N ALA A 42 -2.78 -8.61 -0.26
CA ALA A 42 -1.68 -8.36 -1.18
C ALA A 42 -0.95 -7.07 -0.81
N TYR A 43 -1.67 -5.99 -0.51
CA TYR A 43 -1.08 -4.69 -0.18
C TYR A 43 -0.33 -4.66 1.16
N THR A 44 -0.74 -5.45 2.16
CA THR A 44 -0.12 -5.41 3.51
C THR A 44 1.31 -5.98 3.53
N GLY A 45 1.95 -5.91 4.71
CA GLY A 45 3.33 -6.35 4.93
C GLY A 45 3.60 -7.85 4.76
N GLU A 46 2.65 -8.64 4.26
CA GLU A 46 2.86 -10.04 3.87
C GLU A 46 3.64 -10.17 2.55
N THR A 47 3.59 -9.17 1.68
CA THR A 47 4.21 -9.25 0.34
C THR A 47 5.11 -8.06 0.00
N ASP A 48 5.23 -7.06 0.88
CA ASP A 48 5.92 -5.80 0.60
C ASP A 48 5.41 -5.01 -0.62
N PHE A 49 4.29 -5.43 -1.23
CA PHE A 49 3.71 -4.78 -2.40
C PHE A 49 3.40 -3.30 -2.16
N TYR A 50 3.02 -2.90 -0.93
CA TYR A 50 2.82 -1.48 -0.61
C TYR A 50 4.05 -0.63 -0.92
N LYS A 51 5.27 -1.15 -0.78
CA LYS A 51 6.50 -0.38 -1.04
C LYS A 51 6.57 0.02 -2.51
N VAL A 52 6.33 -0.94 -3.40
CA VAL A 52 6.38 -0.70 -4.84
C VAL A 52 5.20 0.14 -5.31
N LEU A 53 3.99 -0.23 -4.92
CA LEU A 53 2.78 0.50 -5.30
C LEU A 53 2.87 1.97 -4.85
N ASN A 54 3.25 2.23 -3.60
CA ASN A 54 3.39 3.60 -3.10
C ASN A 54 4.50 4.38 -3.81
N THR A 55 5.61 3.72 -4.17
CA THR A 55 6.69 4.35 -4.93
C THR A 55 6.21 4.77 -6.33
N ASP A 56 5.49 3.89 -7.04
CA ASP A 56 4.97 4.16 -8.37
C ASP A 56 3.93 5.30 -8.36
N ILE A 57 3.04 5.32 -7.36
CA ILE A 57 2.04 6.38 -7.21
C ILE A 57 2.76 7.71 -6.88
N ALA A 58 3.69 7.72 -5.92
CA ALA A 58 4.40 8.93 -5.51
C ALA A 58 5.23 9.56 -6.64
N ARG A 59 5.83 8.72 -7.50
CA ARG A 59 6.59 9.15 -8.69
C ARG A 59 5.70 9.59 -9.85
N GLY A 60 4.40 9.31 -9.81
CA GLY A 60 3.48 9.63 -10.90
C GLY A 60 3.77 8.85 -12.17
N ALA A 61 4.17 7.58 -12.06
CA ALA A 61 4.50 6.75 -13.22
C ALA A 61 3.32 6.72 -14.22
N SER A 62 3.62 6.88 -15.51
CA SER A 62 2.60 6.87 -16.59
C SER A 62 2.21 5.45 -16.99
N GLN A 63 3.17 4.52 -17.00
CA GLN A 63 2.94 3.12 -17.35
C GLN A 63 2.07 2.42 -16.29
N TYR A 64 1.00 1.75 -16.70
CA TYR A 64 0.01 1.09 -15.82
C TYR A 64 -0.76 2.02 -14.86
N GLN A 65 -0.89 3.30 -15.21
CA GLN A 65 -1.61 4.28 -14.39
C GLN A 65 -3.06 3.88 -14.15
N ASN A 66 -3.73 3.30 -15.16
CA ASN A 66 -5.12 2.87 -15.04
C ASN A 66 -5.26 1.74 -14.02
N GLU A 67 -4.41 0.73 -14.09
CA GLU A 67 -4.37 -0.39 -13.14
C GLU A 67 -4.16 0.10 -11.70
N ARG A 68 -3.20 1.01 -11.48
CA ARG A 68 -3.00 1.61 -10.15
C ARG A 68 -4.20 2.43 -9.68
N ARG A 69 -4.81 3.23 -10.57
CA ARG A 69 -6.05 3.96 -10.25
C ARG A 69 -7.19 3.03 -9.86
N TYR A 70 -7.31 1.86 -10.50
CA TYR A 70 -8.30 0.87 -10.11
C TYR A 70 -8.00 0.27 -8.73
N ILE A 71 -6.74 -0.04 -8.41
CA ILE A 71 -6.38 -0.48 -7.05
C ILE A 71 -6.77 0.61 -6.04
N ILE A 72 -6.46 1.88 -6.31
CA ILE A 72 -6.85 3.01 -5.44
C ILE A 72 -8.35 3.10 -5.26
N ALA A 73 -9.10 3.12 -6.35
CA ALA A 73 -10.56 3.21 -6.30
C ALA A 73 -11.17 2.02 -5.53
N LEU A 74 -10.61 0.82 -5.71
CA LEU A 74 -11.06 -0.37 -5.02
C LEU A 74 -10.82 -0.30 -3.52
N LEU A 75 -9.60 0.06 -3.10
CA LEU A 75 -9.26 0.16 -1.69
C LEU A 75 -10.03 1.29 -0.98
N TRP A 76 -10.41 2.33 -1.70
CA TRP A 76 -11.10 3.49 -1.13
C TRP A 76 -12.62 3.37 -1.12
N HIS A 77 -13.23 2.80 -2.18
CA HIS A 77 -14.68 2.90 -2.40
C HIS A 77 -15.42 1.57 -2.46
N HIS A 78 -14.74 0.42 -2.35
CA HIS A 78 -15.42 -0.86 -2.54
C HIS A 78 -16.29 -1.21 -1.32
N PRO A 79 -17.62 -1.40 -1.46
CA PRO A 79 -18.53 -1.56 -0.31
C PRO A 79 -18.21 -2.74 0.61
N LYS A 80 -17.70 -3.85 0.05
CA LYS A 80 -17.20 -4.98 0.84
C LYS A 80 -16.06 -4.63 1.80
N LEU A 81 -15.43 -3.46 1.69
CA LEU A 81 -14.38 -3.00 2.60
C LEU A 81 -14.91 -1.96 3.60
N ASP A 82 -16.18 -1.57 3.54
CA ASP A 82 -16.71 -0.54 4.45
C ASP A 82 -16.61 -0.98 5.91
N TYR A 83 -16.73 -2.29 6.18
CA TYR A 83 -16.65 -2.86 7.53
C TYR A 83 -15.28 -2.74 8.19
N ILE A 84 -14.21 -2.51 7.41
CA ILE A 84 -12.85 -2.28 7.93
C ILE A 84 -12.53 -0.78 8.10
N SER A 85 -13.51 0.10 7.86
CA SER A 85 -13.36 1.53 8.13
C SER A 85 -13.12 1.79 9.61
N PHE A 86 -12.24 2.74 9.91
CA PHE A 86 -11.88 3.09 11.27
C PHE A 86 -11.98 4.59 11.49
N ILE A 87 -12.60 4.99 12.60
CA ILE A 87 -12.63 6.37 13.10
C ILE A 87 -12.03 6.36 14.50
N GLY A 88 -10.93 7.10 14.68
CA GLY A 88 -10.24 7.21 15.95
C GLY A 88 -8.79 7.63 15.78
N ALA A 89 -8.06 7.61 16.89
CA ALA A 89 -6.63 7.87 16.88
C ALA A 89 -5.89 6.66 16.29
N SER A 90 -4.91 6.93 15.43
CA SER A 90 -3.93 5.94 14.98
C SER A 90 -2.53 6.56 14.99
N CYS A 91 -1.53 5.73 15.19
CA CYS A 91 -0.13 6.10 15.21
C CYS A 91 0.52 5.72 13.89
N ARG A 92 1.36 6.61 13.37
CA ARG A 92 2.24 6.34 12.25
C ARG A 92 3.65 6.70 12.66
N VAL A 93 4.56 5.78 12.42
CA VAL A 93 5.98 6.00 12.67
C VAL A 93 6.70 6.10 11.34
N MET A 94 7.59 7.09 11.20
CA MET A 94 8.35 7.37 9.99
C MET A 94 9.75 7.85 10.35
N GLN A 95 10.73 7.47 9.53
CA GLN A 95 11.99 8.19 9.46
C GLN A 95 11.77 9.41 8.56
N ILE A 96 12.05 10.59 9.11
CA ILE A 96 11.90 11.87 8.42
C ILE A 96 13.23 12.60 8.59
N ASN A 97 13.73 13.22 7.52
CA ASN A 97 14.89 14.09 7.64
C ASN A 97 14.50 15.39 8.39
N PRO A 98 15.45 16.11 8.99
CA PRO A 98 15.15 17.34 9.73
C PRO A 98 14.42 18.41 8.90
N ASP A 99 14.75 18.54 7.61
CA ASP A 99 14.16 19.56 6.72
C ASP A 99 12.67 19.29 6.43
N ASP A 100 12.31 18.02 6.26
CA ASP A 100 10.93 17.58 6.08
C ASP A 100 10.16 17.66 7.39
N LEU A 101 10.81 17.45 8.54
CA LEU A 101 10.19 17.60 9.86
C LEU A 101 9.74 19.05 10.10
N GLN A 102 10.49 20.04 9.60
CA GLN A 102 10.10 21.46 9.71
C GLN A 102 8.77 21.79 9.03
N LYS A 103 8.31 20.95 8.10
CA LYS A 103 7.01 21.11 7.40
C LYS A 103 5.82 20.68 8.28
N TYR A 104 6.07 19.98 9.39
CA TYR A 104 5.04 19.53 10.34
C TYR A 104 4.78 20.63 11.38
N GLN A 105 4.11 21.70 10.96
CA GLN A 105 3.73 22.80 11.85
C GLN A 105 2.25 22.75 12.21
N GLN A 106 1.90 23.33 13.36
CA GLN A 106 0.51 23.47 13.78
C GLN A 106 -0.26 24.28 12.72
N ASN A 107 -1.49 23.85 12.43
CA ASN A 107 -2.38 24.47 11.44
C ASN A 107 -1.92 24.34 9.97
N CYS A 108 -0.96 23.46 9.65
CA CYS A 108 -0.62 23.12 8.28
C CYS A 108 -1.38 21.88 7.79
N SER A 109 -1.73 21.87 6.50
CA SER A 109 -2.27 20.68 5.83
C SER A 109 -1.14 19.86 5.23
N LEU A 110 -1.08 18.58 5.57
CA LEU A 110 -0.12 17.64 5.03
C LEU A 110 -0.79 16.78 3.96
N MET A 111 -0.22 16.75 2.76
CA MET A 111 -0.68 15.87 1.69
C MET A 111 0.38 14.83 1.35
N THR A 112 -0.02 13.57 1.29
CA THR A 112 0.82 12.47 0.80
C THR A 112 0.40 12.10 -0.62
N LYS A 113 1.39 11.84 -1.48
CA LYS A 113 1.14 11.37 -2.85
C LYS A 113 0.87 9.86 -2.94
N SER A 114 1.02 9.13 -1.84
CA SER A 114 0.84 7.69 -1.75
C SER A 114 -0.11 7.34 -0.60
N PHE A 115 -0.45 6.06 -0.47
CA PHE A 115 -1.23 5.61 0.69
C PHE A 115 -0.45 5.83 1.98
N LEU A 116 -1.20 6.18 3.03
CA LEU A 116 -0.71 6.33 4.38
C LEU A 116 -1.04 5.05 5.15
N SER A 117 -0.01 4.39 5.69
CA SER A 117 -0.18 3.27 6.61
C SER A 117 -0.01 3.76 8.04
N SER A 118 -1.00 3.51 8.89
CA SER A 118 -0.98 3.75 10.33
C SER A 118 -1.54 2.53 11.07
N SER A 119 -1.35 2.49 12.38
CA SER A 119 -1.84 1.42 13.25
C SER A 119 -2.52 2.01 14.47
N ILE A 120 -3.58 1.36 14.92
CA ILE A 120 -4.24 1.69 16.20
C ILE A 120 -3.35 1.26 17.38
N ASP A 121 -2.55 0.21 17.19
CA ASP A 121 -1.54 -0.23 18.15
C ASP A 121 -0.20 0.48 17.87
N GLN A 122 0.24 1.28 18.85
CA GLN A 122 1.52 1.99 18.79
C GLN A 122 2.71 1.04 18.67
N LYS A 123 2.72 -0.10 19.39
CA LYS A 123 3.83 -1.06 19.33
C LYS A 123 3.95 -1.67 17.94
N LEU A 124 2.81 -1.96 17.30
CA LEU A 124 2.80 -2.42 15.91
C LEU A 124 3.31 -1.34 14.96
N ALA A 125 2.98 -0.07 15.20
CA ALA A 125 3.49 1.05 14.41
C ALA A 125 5.03 1.17 14.51
N GLU A 126 5.60 0.98 15.70
CA GLU A 126 7.04 1.00 15.95
C GLU A 126 7.77 -0.17 15.27
N LEU A 127 7.16 -1.35 15.19
CA LEU A 127 7.73 -2.50 14.47
C LEU A 127 7.99 -2.24 12.97
N PHE A 128 7.26 -1.30 12.35
CA PHE A 128 7.53 -0.92 10.96
C PHE A 128 8.87 -0.20 10.77
N LEU A 129 9.44 0.42 11.81
CA LEU A 129 10.82 0.92 11.79
C LEU A 129 11.82 -0.23 11.86
N ALA A 130 11.66 -1.12 12.84
CA ALA A 130 12.60 -2.21 13.11
C ALA A 130 12.75 -3.17 11.91
N ARG A 131 11.66 -3.46 11.19
CA ARG A 131 11.72 -4.28 9.97
C ARG A 131 12.55 -3.67 8.85
N LYS A 132 12.67 -2.34 8.78
CA LYS A 132 13.51 -1.68 7.76
C LYS A 132 14.99 -1.84 8.05
N GLU A 133 15.38 -1.80 9.32
CA GLU A 133 16.78 -1.92 9.74
C GLU A 133 17.32 -3.34 9.43
N SER A 134 16.51 -4.37 9.67
CA SER A 134 16.86 -5.77 9.35
C SER A 134 16.90 -6.12 7.85
N SER A 135 16.43 -5.24 6.96
CA SER A 135 16.48 -5.44 5.50
C SER A 135 17.59 -4.62 4.82
N GLN A 136 18.45 -3.96 5.61
CA GLN A 136 19.61 -3.20 5.14
C GLN A 136 20.95 -3.85 5.55
N GLU A 137 20.91 -5.06 6.12
CA GLU A 137 22.05 -5.97 6.31
C GLU A 137 21.98 -7.11 5.28
#